data_AF-A0A356X4N3-F1
#
_entry.id   AF-A0A356X4N3-F1
#
_cell.length_a   1.000
_cell.length_b   1.000
_cell.length_c   1.000
_cell.angle_alpha   90.00
_cell.angle_beta   90.00
_cell.angle_gamma   90.00
#
_symmetry.space_group_name_H-M   'P 1'
#
loop_
_entity.id
_entity.type
_entity.pdbx_description
1 polymer ?
#
loop_
_entity_poly.entity_id
_entity_poly.type
_entity_poly.pdbx_seq_one_letter_code
_entity_poly.pdbx_strand_id
1 'polypeptide(L)'
;MVFPGGRPLKPSWGNTPDDWGEVKIGVLHSVENHTPFILNTPEGCWENDPPNCNRRSEFTHELPQYGSQQYYELISKYYQFQPGWRDWYTDITTAENQSAAALYQYMWNGQDQPFALFYQGRDMAEEFNNNYRKAGNILKLLLVNHVVSAFDALFTVQLKNSRLETNANMLSMEQFSLTWHF
;
A
#
# COMPACT_ATOMS: atom_id res chain seq x y z
N MET A 1 1.11 9.61 -17.06
CA MET A 1 2.35 10.19 -17.63
C MET A 1 1.96 11.14 -18.78
N VAL A 2 1.97 12.46 -18.58
CA VAL A 2 1.46 13.43 -19.57
C VAL A 2 2.49 14.52 -19.82
N PHE A 3 2.97 14.63 -21.07
CA PHE A 3 4.10 15.47 -21.47
C PHE A 3 3.88 16.04 -22.89
N PRO A 4 4.78 16.91 -23.42
CA PRO A 4 4.44 17.95 -24.38
C PRO A 4 3.72 17.39 -25.61
N GLY A 5 2.59 18.02 -25.96
CA GLY A 5 1.67 17.54 -26.99
C GLY A 5 0.62 16.54 -26.50
N GLY A 6 0.51 16.29 -25.20
CA GLY A 6 -0.50 15.40 -24.62
C GLY A 6 -0.19 13.92 -24.86
N ARG A 7 1.09 13.54 -24.92
CA ARG A 7 1.51 12.15 -25.07
C ARG A 7 2.44 11.74 -23.92
N PRO A 8 2.42 10.47 -23.48
CA PRO A 8 3.40 9.96 -22.54
C PRO A 8 4.81 10.02 -23.12
N LEU A 9 5.80 10.40 -22.31
CA LEU A 9 7.22 10.23 -22.68
C LEU A 9 7.51 8.74 -22.82
N LYS A 10 8.41 8.40 -23.75
CA LYS A 10 8.91 7.03 -23.87
C LYS A 10 9.80 6.72 -22.66
N PRO A 11 9.38 5.84 -21.74
CA PRO A 11 10.20 5.51 -20.58
C PRO A 11 11.40 4.65 -21.00
N SER A 12 12.49 4.75 -20.23
CA SER A 12 13.72 3.99 -20.46
C SER A 12 13.61 2.53 -20.02
N TRP A 13 12.62 2.20 -19.17
CA TRP A 13 12.37 0.88 -18.55
C TRP A 13 13.50 0.32 -17.67
N GLY A 14 14.71 0.87 -17.75
CA GLY A 14 15.88 0.44 -16.99
C GLY A 14 16.18 1.31 -15.77
N ASN A 15 15.65 2.53 -15.71
CA ASN A 15 15.83 3.44 -14.57
C ASN A 15 14.52 4.18 -14.23
N THR A 16 13.67 3.51 -13.45
CA THR A 16 12.38 4.06 -13.03
C THR A 16 12.51 5.39 -12.26
N PRO A 17 13.46 5.58 -11.32
CA PRO A 17 13.69 6.89 -10.71
C PRO A 17 13.98 8.02 -11.71
N ASP A 18 14.82 7.79 -12.73
CA ASP A 18 15.11 8.80 -13.75
C ASP A 18 13.86 9.11 -14.58
N ASP A 19 13.12 8.07 -15.00
CA ASP A 19 11.86 8.22 -15.73
C ASP A 19 10.85 9.08 -14.93
N TRP A 20 10.75 8.88 -13.61
CA TRP A 20 9.92 9.70 -12.72
C TRP A 20 10.48 11.11 -12.48
N GLY A 21 11.79 11.31 -12.62
CA GLY A 21 12.43 12.64 -12.55
C GLY A 21 12.03 13.55 -13.71
N GLU A 22 11.69 12.98 -14.87
CA GLU A 22 11.16 13.72 -16.01
C GLU A 22 9.67 14.06 -15.85
N VAL A 23 8.98 13.36 -14.93
CA VAL A 23 7.55 13.54 -14.71
C VAL A 23 7.26 14.82 -13.92
N LYS A 24 6.75 15.83 -14.62
CA LYS A 24 6.15 17.03 -14.00
C LYS A 24 4.83 16.68 -13.31
N ILE A 25 4.90 16.31 -12.04
CA ILE A 25 3.74 15.82 -11.26
C ILE A 25 2.55 16.78 -11.26
N GLY A 26 2.77 18.10 -11.17
CA GLY A 26 1.66 19.07 -11.21
C GLY A 26 0.92 19.11 -12.55
N VAL A 27 1.61 18.85 -13.67
CA VAL A 27 0.98 18.72 -14.99
C VAL A 27 0.19 17.41 -15.06
N LEU A 28 0.74 16.33 -14.50
CA LEU A 28 0.05 15.06 -14.41
C LEU A 28 -1.26 15.20 -13.64
N HIS A 29 -1.23 15.79 -12.44
CA HIS A 29 -2.43 16.04 -11.64
C HIS A 29 -3.43 16.93 -12.35
N SER A 30 -2.97 17.99 -13.02
CA SER A 30 -3.84 18.82 -13.84
C SER A 30 -4.54 17.99 -14.92
N VAL A 31 -3.84 17.09 -15.59
CA VAL A 31 -4.46 16.26 -16.63
C VAL A 31 -5.38 15.22 -16.02
N GLU A 32 -4.96 14.54 -14.96
CA GLU A 32 -5.75 13.58 -14.19
C GLU A 32 -7.09 14.19 -13.74
N ASN A 33 -7.05 15.40 -13.19
CA ASN A 33 -8.25 16.11 -12.76
C ASN A 33 -9.13 16.49 -13.96
N HIS A 34 -8.58 16.97 -15.07
CA HIS A 34 -9.41 17.43 -16.21
C HIS A 34 -9.74 16.33 -17.23
N THR A 35 -9.33 15.07 -17.00
CA THR A 35 -9.62 13.96 -17.90
C THR A 35 -10.95 13.31 -17.51
N PRO A 36 -12.00 13.41 -18.34
CA PRO A 36 -13.28 12.79 -18.02
C PRO A 36 -13.25 11.28 -18.25
N PHE A 37 -14.01 10.54 -17.44
CA PHE A 37 -14.36 9.17 -17.79
C PHE A 37 -15.36 9.18 -18.93
N ILE A 38 -15.13 8.34 -19.95
CA ILE A 38 -16.04 8.17 -21.06
C ILE A 38 -16.90 6.94 -20.79
N LEU A 39 -18.22 7.13 -20.78
CA LEU A 39 -19.14 6.00 -20.73
C LEU A 39 -19.42 5.54 -22.15
N ASN A 40 -19.60 4.23 -22.35
CA ASN A 40 -20.08 3.67 -23.62
C ASN A 40 -21.60 3.89 -23.78
N THR A 41 -22.03 5.15 -23.61
CA THR A 41 -23.43 5.56 -23.74
C THR A 41 -23.49 6.88 -24.49
N PRO A 42 -24.00 6.90 -25.74
CA PRO A 42 -24.41 5.74 -26.55
C PRO A 42 -23.24 4.83 -26.92
N GLU A 43 -23.52 3.61 -27.40
CA GLU A 43 -22.49 2.66 -27.86
C GLU A 43 -21.65 3.26 -29.00
N GLY A 44 -20.35 2.95 -29.05
CA GLY A 44 -19.41 3.45 -30.08
C GLY A 44 -18.50 4.59 -29.62
N CYS A 45 -18.42 4.84 -28.32
CA CYS A 45 -17.68 5.97 -27.74
C CYS A 45 -16.14 5.93 -27.85
N TRP A 46 -15.59 4.86 -28.41
CA TRP A 46 -14.16 4.61 -28.59
C TRP A 46 -13.74 4.63 -30.07
N GLU A 47 -14.67 4.89 -30.98
CA GLU A 47 -14.43 4.90 -32.42
C GLU A 47 -13.81 6.23 -32.91
N ASN A 48 -13.23 6.21 -34.11
CA ASN A 48 -12.80 7.43 -34.79
C ASN A 48 -14.06 8.20 -35.23
N ASP A 49 -14.28 9.38 -34.65
CA ASP A 49 -15.51 10.19 -34.71
C ASP A 49 -16.62 9.71 -33.73
N PRO A 50 -16.35 9.73 -32.42
CA PRO A 50 -17.28 9.18 -31.44
C PRO A 50 -18.57 10.02 -31.37
N PRO A 51 -19.73 9.38 -31.13
CA PRO A 51 -20.99 10.08 -30.87
C PRO A 51 -20.87 10.98 -29.62
N ASN A 52 -21.88 11.82 -29.33
CA ASN A 52 -21.91 12.64 -28.11
C ASN A 52 -21.95 11.74 -26.86
N CYS A 53 -20.77 11.33 -26.41
CA CYS A 53 -20.58 10.40 -25.31
C CYS A 53 -20.95 11.03 -23.99
N ASN A 54 -21.65 10.26 -23.16
CA ASN A 54 -21.85 10.62 -21.78
C ASN A 54 -20.50 10.59 -21.06
N ARG A 55 -20.10 11.75 -20.54
CA ARG A 55 -18.86 11.95 -19.80
C ARG A 55 -19.21 12.15 -18.34
N ARG A 56 -18.52 11.44 -17.45
CA ARG A 56 -18.58 11.72 -16.00
C ARG A 56 -17.25 12.32 -15.55
N SER A 57 -17.36 13.42 -14.82
CA SER A 57 -16.29 14.07 -14.05
C SER A 57 -15.93 13.20 -12.85
N GLU A 58 -14.74 13.17 -12.27
CA GLU A 58 -13.33 13.41 -12.64
C GLU A 58 -12.57 12.39 -11.75
N PHE A 59 -11.26 12.22 -11.90
CA PHE A 59 -10.54 11.36 -10.94
C PHE A 59 -10.75 11.85 -9.51
N THR A 60 -11.07 10.91 -8.61
CA THR A 60 -11.32 11.22 -7.20
C THR A 60 -10.04 11.21 -6.38
N HIS A 61 -8.95 10.73 -6.97
CA HIS A 61 -7.66 10.57 -6.33
C HIS A 61 -6.58 11.13 -7.25
N GLU A 62 -5.62 11.83 -6.67
CA GLU A 62 -4.43 12.27 -7.38
C GLU A 62 -3.31 11.28 -7.14
N LEU A 63 -2.44 11.08 -8.13
CA LEU A 63 -1.32 10.18 -7.97
C LEU A 63 -0.34 10.70 -6.91
N PRO A 64 -0.04 9.94 -5.83
CA PRO A 64 0.95 10.38 -4.85
C PRO A 64 2.36 10.47 -5.45
N GLN A 65 3.26 11.19 -4.78
CA GLN A 65 4.65 11.27 -5.20
C GLN A 65 5.27 9.87 -5.30
N TYR A 66 5.97 9.61 -6.40
CA TYR A 66 6.71 8.36 -6.60
C TYR A 66 7.63 8.04 -5.42
N GLY A 67 7.66 6.77 -5.01
CA GLY A 67 8.46 6.31 -3.88
C GLY A 67 7.82 6.50 -2.50
N SER A 68 6.71 7.24 -2.39
CA SER A 68 5.96 7.33 -1.14
C SER A 68 5.21 6.03 -0.83
N GLN A 69 4.93 5.78 0.46
CA GLN A 69 4.09 4.64 0.86
C GLN A 69 2.72 4.68 0.17
N GLN A 70 2.09 5.86 0.14
CA GLN A 70 0.78 6.03 -0.50
C GLN A 70 0.82 5.74 -2.00
N TYR A 71 1.91 6.05 -2.71
CA TYR A 71 2.04 5.72 -4.13
C TYR A 71 1.89 4.20 -4.36
N TYR A 72 2.62 3.39 -3.60
CA TYR A 72 2.57 1.93 -3.74
C TYR A 72 1.22 1.32 -3.28
N GLU A 73 0.52 1.99 -2.36
CA GLU A 73 -0.81 1.56 -1.93
C GLU A 73 -1.90 1.88 -2.96
N LEU A 74 -1.76 2.98 -3.69
CA LEU A 74 -2.82 3.50 -4.56
C LEU A 74 -2.65 3.12 -6.04
N ILE A 75 -1.42 2.99 -6.54
CA ILE A 75 -1.13 2.83 -7.98
C ILE A 75 -1.82 1.62 -8.64
N SER A 76 -2.10 0.57 -7.86
CA SER A 76 -2.80 -0.63 -8.32
C SER A 76 -4.23 -0.76 -7.79
N LYS A 77 -4.71 0.23 -7.02
CA LYS A 77 -6.01 0.17 -6.34
C LYS A 77 -7.13 0.77 -7.18
N TYR A 78 -6.85 1.89 -7.84
CA TYR A 78 -7.86 2.58 -8.64
C TYR A 78 -7.57 2.45 -10.13
N TYR A 79 -8.61 2.10 -10.87
CA TYR A 79 -8.55 1.89 -12.32
C TYR A 79 -8.00 3.09 -13.09
N GLN A 80 -8.24 4.30 -12.59
CA GLN A 80 -7.68 5.57 -13.11
C GLN A 80 -6.16 5.62 -13.21
N PHE A 81 -5.43 4.71 -12.56
CA PHE A 81 -3.96 4.67 -12.65
C PHE A 81 -3.44 3.64 -13.66
N GLN A 82 -4.32 2.93 -14.37
CA GLN A 82 -3.92 1.96 -15.40
C GLN A 82 -2.96 2.54 -16.46
N PRO A 83 -3.11 3.79 -16.95
CA PRO A 83 -2.18 4.34 -17.94
C PRO A 83 -0.76 4.61 -17.45
N GLY A 84 -0.53 4.45 -16.14
CA GLY A 84 0.82 4.43 -15.57
C GLY A 84 1.56 3.11 -15.79
N TRP A 85 0.88 2.04 -16.22
CA TRP A 85 1.47 0.71 -16.36
C TRP A 85 2.12 0.50 -17.74
N ARG A 86 3.12 -0.38 -17.78
CA ARG A 86 4.00 -0.55 -18.95
C ARG A 86 3.26 -1.06 -20.19
N ASP A 87 2.37 -2.01 -19.98
CA ASP A 87 1.55 -2.64 -21.02
C ASP A 87 0.56 -1.64 -21.63
N TRP A 88 0.03 -0.70 -20.86
CA TRP A 88 -0.72 0.42 -21.43
C TRP A 88 0.11 1.22 -22.44
N TYR A 89 1.35 1.55 -22.09
CA TYR A 89 2.23 2.30 -22.99
C TYR A 89 2.45 1.55 -24.30
N THR A 90 2.76 0.24 -24.24
CA THR A 90 3.04 -0.57 -25.42
C THR A 90 1.82 -0.83 -26.29
N ASP A 91 0.63 -0.88 -25.70
CA ASP A 91 -0.56 -1.35 -26.41
C ASP A 91 -1.41 -0.18 -26.92
N ILE A 92 -1.49 0.90 -26.14
CA ILE A 92 -2.33 2.07 -26.45
C ILE A 92 -1.51 3.21 -27.06
N THR A 93 -0.34 3.54 -26.49
CA THR A 93 0.33 4.81 -26.82
C THR A 93 1.21 4.76 -28.06
N THR A 94 1.56 3.55 -28.52
CA THR A 94 2.32 3.32 -29.75
C THR A 94 1.45 2.91 -30.93
N ALA A 95 0.12 2.89 -30.78
CA ALA A 95 -0.78 2.60 -31.89
C ALA A 95 -0.77 3.77 -32.91
N GLU A 96 -0.59 3.45 -34.20
CA GLU A 96 -0.32 4.44 -35.27
C GLU A 96 -1.44 5.47 -35.48
N ASN A 97 -2.67 5.23 -34.99
CA ASN A 97 -3.84 6.06 -35.26
C ASN A 97 -4.53 6.61 -34.00
N GLN A 98 -3.89 6.59 -32.83
CA GLN A 98 -4.50 7.11 -31.60
C GLN A 98 -4.27 8.62 -31.46
N SER A 99 -5.38 9.37 -31.28
CA SER A 99 -5.33 10.79 -30.91
C SER A 99 -4.81 10.95 -29.47
N ALA A 100 -4.12 12.06 -29.18
CA ALA A 100 -3.60 12.34 -27.83
C ALA A 100 -4.70 12.31 -26.74
N ALA A 101 -5.92 12.69 -27.09
CA ALA A 101 -7.05 12.64 -26.17
C ALA A 101 -7.50 11.21 -25.87
N ALA A 102 -7.45 10.30 -26.85
CA ALA A 102 -7.86 8.90 -26.68
C ALA A 102 -6.89 8.10 -25.79
N LEU A 103 -5.63 8.53 -25.65
CA LEU A 103 -4.62 7.90 -24.79
C LEU A 103 -4.93 7.93 -23.29
N TYR A 104 -5.89 8.75 -22.88
CA TYR A 104 -6.30 8.92 -21.48
C TYR A 104 -7.81 8.67 -21.29
N GLN A 105 -8.50 8.15 -22.30
CA GLN A 105 -9.91 7.80 -22.19
C GLN A 105 -10.06 6.39 -21.62
N TYR A 106 -11.07 6.22 -20.77
CA TYR A 106 -11.40 4.95 -20.13
C TYR A 106 -12.86 4.66 -20.37
N MET A 107 -13.20 3.40 -20.64
CA MET A 107 -14.59 2.97 -20.64
C MET A 107 -15.00 2.57 -19.21
N TRP A 108 -15.79 3.41 -18.55
CA TRP A 108 -16.48 3.00 -17.31
C TRP A 108 -17.79 2.29 -17.67
N ASN A 109 -17.68 1.12 -18.29
CA ASN A 109 -18.85 0.28 -18.61
C ASN A 109 -18.65 -1.20 -18.24
N GLY A 110 -17.53 -1.53 -17.59
CA GLY A 110 -17.19 -2.90 -17.19
C GLY A 110 -16.77 -3.83 -18.35
N GLN A 111 -16.70 -3.32 -19.58
CA GLN A 111 -16.21 -4.07 -20.74
C GLN A 111 -14.70 -3.90 -20.93
N ASP A 112 -14.16 -2.73 -20.56
CA ASP A 112 -12.71 -2.54 -20.49
C ASP A 112 -12.15 -3.38 -19.34
N GLN A 113 -11.27 -4.32 -19.67
CA GLN A 113 -10.49 -5.06 -18.70
C GLN A 113 -9.14 -4.36 -18.54
N PRO A 114 -8.69 -4.08 -17.31
CA PRO A 114 -7.32 -3.67 -17.07
C PRO A 114 -6.31 -4.57 -17.77
N PHE A 115 -5.19 -3.99 -18.20
CA PHE A 115 -4.08 -4.76 -18.74
C PHE A 115 -3.46 -5.66 -17.64
N ALA A 116 -2.74 -6.70 -18.07
CA ALA A 116 -2.26 -7.76 -17.21
C ALA A 116 -1.39 -7.27 -16.04
N LEU A 117 -0.53 -6.28 -16.26
CA LEU A 117 0.36 -5.76 -15.23
C LEU A 117 -0.41 -4.98 -14.15
N PHE A 118 -1.51 -4.30 -14.51
CA PHE A 118 -2.37 -3.67 -13.51
C PHE A 118 -2.98 -4.72 -12.57
N TYR A 119 -3.49 -5.82 -13.13
CA TYR A 119 -4.02 -6.92 -12.33
C TYR A 119 -2.95 -7.57 -11.44
N GLN A 120 -1.76 -7.81 -12.00
CA GLN A 120 -0.63 -8.31 -11.22
C GLN A 120 -0.30 -7.37 -10.06
N GLY A 121 -0.25 -6.06 -10.33
CA GLY A 121 -0.02 -5.04 -9.31
C GLY A 121 -1.09 -5.02 -8.23
N ARG A 122 -2.36 -5.20 -8.59
CA ARG A 122 -3.49 -5.27 -7.66
C ARG A 122 -3.35 -6.47 -6.74
N ASP A 123 -3.07 -7.64 -7.31
CA ASP A 123 -2.98 -8.90 -6.58
C ASP A 123 -1.78 -8.89 -5.62
N MET A 124 -0.65 -8.31 -6.05
CA MET A 124 0.51 -8.07 -5.18
C MET A 124 0.19 -7.11 -4.03
N ALA A 125 -0.55 -6.03 -4.29
CA ALA A 125 -0.97 -5.09 -3.25
C ALA A 125 -1.93 -5.76 -2.24
N GLU A 126 -2.84 -6.62 -2.71
CA GLU A 126 -3.69 -7.41 -1.83
C GLU A 126 -2.89 -8.39 -0.97
N GLU A 127 -1.92 -9.10 -1.55
CA GLU A 127 -1.03 -10.00 -0.81
C GLU A 127 -0.23 -9.26 0.25
N PHE A 128 0.35 -8.10 -0.09
CA PHE A 128 1.06 -7.25 0.86
C PHE A 128 0.17 -6.86 2.04
N ASN A 129 -1.05 -6.38 1.78
CA ASN A 129 -2.01 -6.02 2.82
C ASN A 129 -2.40 -7.21 3.70
N ASN A 130 -2.57 -8.39 3.10
CA ASN A 130 -2.82 -9.64 3.81
C ASN A 130 -1.67 -9.99 4.75
N ASN A 131 -0.43 -9.92 4.28
CA ASN A 131 0.76 -10.22 5.06
C ASN A 131 0.98 -9.21 6.19
N TYR A 132 0.72 -7.92 5.93
CA TYR A 132 0.77 -6.88 6.95
C TYR A 132 -0.24 -7.13 8.08
N ARG A 133 -1.49 -7.50 7.75
CA ARG A 133 -2.50 -7.87 8.76
C ARG A 133 -2.07 -9.08 9.59
N LYS A 134 -1.50 -10.12 8.95
CA LYS A 134 -0.99 -11.31 9.65
C LYS A 134 0.15 -10.96 10.60
N ALA A 135 1.14 -10.21 10.13
CA ALA A 135 2.26 -9.75 10.94
C ALA A 135 1.79 -8.90 12.13
N GLY A 136 0.83 -8.00 11.92
CA GLY A 136 0.21 -7.22 12.99
C GLY A 136 -0.47 -8.07 14.06
N ASN A 137 -1.12 -9.17 13.67
CA ASN A 137 -1.72 -10.11 14.63
C ASN A 137 -0.67 -10.89 15.42
N ILE A 138 0.43 -11.30 14.79
CA ILE A 138 1.56 -11.95 15.48
C ILE A 138 2.22 -10.99 16.47
N LEU A 139 2.45 -9.73 16.07
CA LEU A 139 3.02 -8.72 16.95
C LEU A 139 2.14 -8.51 18.19
N LYS A 140 0.81 -8.41 18.02
CA LYS A 140 -0.13 -8.33 19.15
C LYS A 140 0.01 -9.52 20.09
N LEU A 141 0.10 -10.74 19.56
CA LEU A 141 0.27 -11.95 20.36
C LEU A 141 1.59 -11.92 21.15
N LEU A 142 2.69 -11.52 20.51
CA LEU A 142 3.99 -11.38 21.18
C LEU A 142 3.95 -10.36 22.31
N LEU A 143 3.30 -9.21 22.09
CA LEU A 143 3.14 -8.18 23.12
C LEU A 143 2.34 -8.70 24.32
N VAL A 144 1.24 -9.40 24.09
CA VAL A 144 0.45 -10.02 25.17
C VAL A 144 1.29 -11.03 25.96
N ASN A 145 2.00 -11.93 25.27
CA ASN A 145 2.88 -12.90 25.92
C ASN A 145 3.97 -12.23 26.75
N HIS A 146 4.56 -11.15 26.23
CA HIS A 146 5.61 -10.41 26.92
C HIS A 146 5.10 -9.75 28.21
N VAL A 147 3.92 -9.13 28.15
CA VAL A 147 3.28 -8.52 29.32
C VAL A 147 2.95 -9.57 30.38
N VAL A 148 2.34 -10.69 29.99
CA VAL A 148 2.03 -11.79 30.92
C VAL A 148 3.31 -12.34 31.56
N SER A 149 4.36 -12.53 30.77
CA SER A 149 5.66 -13.02 31.25
C SER A 149 6.32 -12.03 32.23
N ALA A 150 6.19 -10.72 32.01
CA ALA A 150 6.71 -9.70 32.92
C ALA A 150 6.01 -9.73 34.28
N PHE A 151 4.68 -9.90 34.31
CA PHE A 151 3.94 -10.09 35.56
C PHE A 151 4.34 -11.38 36.27
N ASP A 152 4.43 -12.49 35.55
CA ASP A 152 4.83 -13.78 36.12
C ASP A 152 6.25 -13.72 36.73
N ALA A 153 7.18 -13.06 36.04
CA ALA A 153 8.54 -12.83 36.56
C ALA A 153 8.52 -11.96 37.83
N LEU A 154 7.71 -10.89 37.86
CA LEU A 154 7.57 -10.03 39.04
C LEU A 154 7.07 -10.82 40.26
N PHE A 155 5.99 -11.59 40.10
CA PHE A 155 5.45 -12.41 41.18
C PHE A 155 6.43 -13.50 41.61
N THR A 156 7.12 -14.13 40.66
CA THR A 156 8.14 -15.14 40.96
C THR A 156 9.28 -14.58 41.81
N VAL A 157 9.76 -13.37 41.49
CA VAL A 157 10.82 -12.71 42.28
C VAL A 157 10.32 -12.34 43.68
N GLN A 158 9.11 -11.78 43.80
CA GLN A 158 8.53 -11.44 45.10
C GLN A 158 8.39 -12.70 45.98
N LEU A 159 7.82 -13.78 45.45
CA LEU A 159 7.66 -15.04 46.19
C LEU A 159 9.01 -15.66 46.57
N LYS A 160 10.04 -15.60 45.70
CA LYS A 160 11.38 -16.08 46.03
C LYS A 160 12.02 -15.25 47.14
N ASN A 161 11.92 -13.93 47.09
CA ASN A 161 12.46 -13.04 48.12
C ASN A 161 11.77 -13.29 49.47
N SER A 162 10.44 -13.39 49.49
CA SER A 162 9.70 -13.72 50.73
C SER A 162 10.10 -15.09 51.30
N ARG A 163 10.33 -16.11 50.46
CA ARG A 163 10.81 -17.42 50.95
C ARG A 163 12.22 -17.35 51.53
N LEU A 164 13.13 -16.58 50.91
CA LEU A 164 14.49 -16.39 51.41
C LEU A 164 14.48 -15.65 52.76
N GLU A 165 13.68 -14.60 52.91
CA GLU A 165 13.50 -13.88 54.18
C GLU A 165 12.98 -14.80 55.28
N THR A 166 11.95 -15.60 55.02
CA THR A 166 11.40 -16.55 56.01
C THR A 166 12.42 -17.60 56.42
N ASN A 167 13.15 -18.19 55.46
CA ASN A 167 14.18 -19.19 55.76
C ASN A 167 15.35 -18.58 56.55
N ALA A 168 15.77 -17.36 56.22
CA ALA A 168 16.81 -16.65 56.97
C ALA A 168 16.38 -16.33 58.40
N ASN A 169 15.13 -15.88 58.60
CA ASN A 169 14.56 -15.64 59.93
C ASN A 169 14.44 -16.94 60.75
N MET A 170 14.06 -18.06 60.13
CA MET A 170 14.04 -19.37 60.81
C MET A 170 15.43 -19.82 61.25
N LEU A 171 16.43 -19.75 60.37
CA LEU A 171 17.82 -20.08 60.71
C LEU A 171 18.36 -19.17 61.83
N SER A 172 18.05 -17.87 61.79
CA SER A 172 18.41 -16.93 62.85
C SER A 172 17.75 -17.25 64.19
N MET A 173 16.51 -17.75 64.20
CA MET A 173 15.82 -18.19 65.41
C MET A 173 16.39 -19.51 65.96
N GLU A 174 16.72 -20.47 65.09
CA GLU A 174 17.39 -21.71 65.50
C GLU A 174 18.77 -21.45 66.11
N GLN A 175 19.50 -20.47 65.59
CA GLN A 175 20.82 -20.09 66.10
C GLN A 175 20.76 -19.33 67.45
N PHE A 176 19.58 -18.85 67.86
CA PHE A 176 19.32 -18.30 69.20
C PHE A 176 18.92 -19.35 70.25
N SER A 177 18.90 -20.64 69.89
CA SER A 177 18.56 -21.73 70.81
C SER A 177 19.80 -22.37 71.43
N LEU A 178 19.94 -22.15 72.73
CA LEU A 178 20.67 -22.92 73.75
C LEU A 178 22.22 -22.82 73.83
N THR A 179 22.67 -21.85 74.63
CA THR A 179 23.83 -22.03 75.52
C THR A 179 23.35 -21.96 76.97
N TRP A 180 23.05 -23.11 77.57
CA TRP A 180 22.94 -23.23 79.03
C TRP A 180 24.34 -23.50 79.58
N HIS A 181 24.87 -22.58 80.38
CA HIS A 181 26.04 -22.82 81.20
C HIS A 181 25.60 -23.53 82.49
N PHE A 182 26.17 -24.71 82.74
CA PHE A 182 26.15 -25.39 84.04
C PHE A 182 27.25 -24.83 84.95
#